data_AF-A0A7J8ECM3-F1
#
_entry.id   AF-A0A7J8ECM3-F1
#
_cell.length_a   1.000
_cell.length_b   1.000
_cell.length_c   1.000
_cell.angle_alpha   90.00
_cell.angle_beta   90.00
_cell.angle_gamma   90.00
#
_symmetry.space_group_name_H-M   'P 1'
#
loop_
_entity.id
_entity.type
_entity.pdbx_description
1 polymer ?
#
loop_
_entity_poly.entity_id
_entity_poly.type
_entity_poly.pdbx_seq_one_letter_code
_entity_poly.pdbx_strand_id
1 'polypeptide(L)'
;MSTLMLREGATERQISTTSTRWRNGVCEEISGVYEKTDTDGKFLYNKSKWNIIVESYVVHTNYDEYAIILSKKSSHHHGPTITAKLYGREPQLRESLLEDFRELARGMGIPEDSIFTMANRGECVPGEQEPEPTAPPRARRAVLPQEQEGSGAGQLLSELSRKEDSCQLGHAVGPCLGMFRRYFYNGSSMACETFEYGGCLGNGNNFVSEKECLQTCRTVAACNLPIVPGPCRGYSQLWAFDAVQGKCVLFNYGGCQGNGNKFYSEKECKEYCGVPGDGDEELLRFSN
;
A
#
# COMPACT_ATOMS: atom_id res chain seq x y z
N MET A 1 -3.08 -0.85 -16.46
CA MET A 1 -1.67 -0.64 -16.11
C MET A 1 -0.81 -0.68 -17.37
N SER A 2 0.32 0.03 -17.38
CA SER A 2 1.30 -0.02 -18.46
C SER A 2 2.66 -0.41 -17.90
N THR A 3 3.39 -1.29 -18.58
CA THR A 3 4.76 -1.63 -18.20
C THR A 3 5.75 -0.68 -18.87
N LEU A 4 6.96 -0.58 -18.32
CA LEU A 4 8.10 0.07 -18.95
C LEU A 4 9.34 -0.79 -18.71
N MET A 5 9.86 -1.39 -19.78
CA MET A 5 11.13 -2.08 -19.79
C MET A 5 12.20 -1.16 -20.36
N LEU A 6 13.33 -1.06 -19.65
CA LEU A 6 14.51 -0.31 -20.08
C LEU A 6 15.63 -1.31 -20.37
N ARG A 7 16.32 -1.15 -21.51
CA ARG A 7 17.46 -1.96 -21.94
C ARG A 7 18.55 -1.06 -22.51
N GLU A 8 19.76 -1.59 -22.60
CA GLU A 8 20.83 -0.91 -23.35
C GLU A 8 20.40 -0.70 -24.81
N GLY A 9 20.74 0.47 -25.35
CA GLY A 9 20.51 0.78 -26.76
C GLY A 9 21.54 0.11 -27.67
N ALA A 10 21.45 0.39 -28.97
CA ALA A 10 22.43 -0.09 -29.94
C ALA A 10 23.83 0.52 -29.72
N THR A 11 23.90 1.63 -29.01
CA THR A 11 25.14 2.31 -28.61
C THR A 11 25.11 2.60 -27.11
N GLU A 12 26.26 2.76 -26.47
CA GLU A 12 26.36 3.07 -25.04
C GLU A 12 25.68 4.39 -24.64
N ARG A 13 25.49 5.29 -25.61
CA ARG A 13 24.78 6.57 -25.46
C ARG A 13 23.27 6.45 -25.63
N GLN A 14 22.74 5.25 -25.88
CA GLN A 14 21.32 5.03 -26.11
C GLN A 14 20.71 4.11 -25.06
N ILE A 15 19.43 4.31 -24.79
CA ILE A 15 18.59 3.45 -23.96
C ILE A 15 17.39 3.04 -24.80
N SER A 16 17.19 1.74 -24.93
CA SER A 16 16.00 1.17 -25.54
C SER A 16 14.88 1.08 -24.50
N THR A 17 13.70 1.52 -24.87
CA THR A 17 12.51 1.52 -24.01
C THR A 17 11.38 0.78 -24.70
N THR A 18 10.72 -0.13 -23.99
CA THR A 18 9.54 -0.85 -24.47
C THR A 18 8.45 -0.71 -23.44
N SER A 19 7.27 -0.26 -23.85
CA SER A 19 6.10 -0.10 -22.98
C SER A 19 4.92 -0.87 -23.54
N THR A 20 4.34 -1.76 -22.74
CA THR A 20 3.10 -2.46 -23.09
C THR A 20 1.92 -1.88 -22.31
N ARG A 21 0.76 -1.77 -22.97
CA ARG A 21 -0.47 -1.30 -22.33
C ARG A 21 -1.71 -1.80 -23.07
N TRP A 22 -2.80 -1.97 -22.33
CA TRP A 22 -4.11 -2.19 -22.91
C TRP A 22 -4.65 -0.90 -23.56
N ARG A 23 -5.14 -1.00 -24.79
CA ARG A 23 -5.90 0.06 -25.46
C ARG A 23 -7.00 -0.56 -26.32
N ASN A 24 -8.25 -0.15 -26.10
CA ASN A 24 -9.42 -0.63 -26.84
C ASN A 24 -9.53 -2.18 -26.92
N GLY A 25 -9.24 -2.89 -25.81
CA GLY A 25 -9.30 -4.35 -25.74
C GLY A 25 -8.12 -5.08 -26.41
N VAL A 26 -7.14 -4.34 -26.93
CA VAL A 26 -5.92 -4.89 -27.55
C VAL A 26 -4.69 -4.49 -26.73
N CYS A 27 -3.77 -5.43 -26.54
CA CYS A 27 -2.47 -5.11 -25.97
C CYS A 27 -1.57 -4.44 -27.01
N GLU A 28 -1.26 -3.15 -26.82
CA GLU A 28 -0.34 -2.39 -27.65
C GLU A 28 1.07 -2.40 -27.04
N GLU A 29 2.09 -2.71 -27.83
CA GLU A 29 3.50 -2.49 -27.50
C GLU A 29 4.04 -1.25 -28.23
N ILE A 30 4.71 -0.39 -27.49
CA ILE A 30 5.36 0.81 -28.03
C ILE A 30 6.83 0.78 -27.63
N SER A 31 7.68 0.72 -28.65
CA SER A 31 9.13 0.77 -28.47
C SER A 31 9.71 2.11 -28.95
N GLY A 32 10.74 2.58 -28.26
CA GLY A 32 11.42 3.84 -28.54
C GLY A 32 12.85 3.83 -28.04
N VAL A 33 13.72 4.61 -28.67
CA VAL A 33 15.13 4.74 -28.31
C VAL A 33 15.38 6.17 -27.83
N TYR A 34 15.88 6.30 -26.61
CA TYR A 34 16.27 7.56 -26.00
C TYR A 34 17.78 7.72 -26.05
N GLU A 35 18.25 8.95 -26.22
CA GLU A 35 19.66 9.33 -26.16
C GLU A 35 19.99 9.86 -24.76
N LYS A 36 21.11 9.39 -24.20
CA LYS A 36 21.70 9.93 -22.97
C LYS A 36 22.25 11.32 -23.27
N THR A 37 22.06 12.24 -22.34
CA THR A 37 22.64 13.58 -22.41
C THR A 37 23.87 13.68 -21.52
N ASP A 38 24.53 14.83 -21.48
CA ASP A 38 25.67 15.08 -20.58
C ASP A 38 25.26 15.16 -19.10
N THR A 39 23.95 15.18 -18.81
CA THR A 39 23.41 15.17 -17.45
C THR A 39 22.82 13.80 -17.13
N ASP A 40 23.36 13.15 -16.09
CA ASP A 40 22.84 11.88 -15.61
C ASP A 40 21.37 11.99 -15.19
N GLY A 41 20.58 10.98 -15.55
CA GLY A 41 19.13 10.97 -15.31
C GLY A 41 18.31 11.83 -16.29
N LYS A 42 18.95 12.55 -17.22
CA LYS A 42 18.29 13.27 -18.32
C LYS A 42 18.46 12.54 -19.66
N PHE A 43 17.34 12.29 -20.33
CA PHE A 43 17.26 11.57 -21.59
C PHE A 43 16.49 12.36 -22.63
N LEU A 44 16.90 12.24 -23.90
CA LEU A 44 16.29 12.92 -25.02
C LEU A 44 15.67 11.90 -25.98
N TYR A 45 14.41 12.12 -26.33
CA TYR A 45 13.75 11.40 -27.41
C TYR A 45 13.37 12.38 -28.49
N ASN A 46 13.97 12.19 -29.67
CA ASN A 46 13.69 13.00 -30.83
C ASN A 46 13.01 12.14 -31.91
N LYS A 47 11.79 12.51 -32.28
CA LYS A 47 11.13 12.00 -33.48
C LYS A 47 11.13 13.08 -34.56
N SER A 48 12.21 13.08 -35.35
CA SER A 48 12.44 14.01 -36.46
C SER A 48 11.32 14.02 -37.50
N LYS A 49 10.65 12.88 -37.74
CA LYS A 49 9.49 12.80 -38.64
C LYS A 49 8.28 13.67 -38.21
N TRP A 50 8.18 14.03 -36.94
CA TRP A 50 7.04 14.75 -36.37
C TRP A 50 7.42 16.05 -35.67
N ASN A 51 8.70 16.45 -35.72
CA ASN A 51 9.26 17.58 -34.98
C ASN A 51 8.85 17.58 -33.49
N ILE A 52 8.85 16.40 -32.87
CA ILE A 52 8.55 16.22 -31.44
C ILE A 52 9.85 15.93 -30.72
N ILE A 53 10.14 16.77 -29.73
CA ILE A 53 11.25 16.59 -28.80
C ILE A 53 10.66 16.32 -27.43
N VAL A 54 11.05 15.20 -26.82
CA VAL A 54 10.68 14.84 -25.45
C VAL A 54 11.94 14.77 -24.62
N GLU A 55 12.02 15.60 -23.59
CA GLU A 55 13.05 15.50 -22.57
C GLU A 55 12.47 14.76 -21.37
N SER A 56 13.08 13.64 -20.98
CA SER A 56 12.68 12.85 -19.82
C SER A 56 13.73 12.95 -18.71
N TYR A 57 13.26 13.14 -17.48
CA TYR A 57 14.06 13.34 -16.29
C TYR A 57 13.65 12.31 -15.24
N VAL A 58 14.59 11.55 -14.70
CA VAL A 58 14.37 10.73 -13.50
C VAL A 58 14.53 11.65 -12.30
N VAL A 59 13.43 12.07 -11.70
CA VAL A 59 13.44 13.12 -10.66
C VAL A 59 13.70 12.52 -9.28
N HIS A 60 13.05 11.40 -8.98
CA HIS A 60 13.27 10.63 -7.76
C HIS A 60 13.25 9.15 -8.10
N THR A 61 14.15 8.39 -7.50
CA THR A 61 14.18 6.94 -7.60
C THR A 61 15.02 6.41 -6.45
N ASN A 62 14.60 5.28 -5.87
CA ASN A 62 15.47 4.47 -5.01
C ASN A 62 15.96 3.21 -5.72
N TYR A 63 15.72 3.11 -7.04
CA TYR A 63 16.09 2.03 -7.96
C TYR A 63 15.37 0.68 -7.72
N ASP A 64 15.13 0.33 -6.45
CA ASP A 64 14.65 -0.98 -6.03
C ASP A 64 13.13 -1.05 -5.80
N GLU A 65 12.47 0.09 -5.56
CA GLU A 65 11.02 0.14 -5.30
C GLU A 65 10.30 0.98 -6.37
N TYR A 66 10.77 2.21 -6.62
CA TYR A 66 10.06 3.16 -7.48
C TYR A 66 10.97 4.12 -8.23
N ALA A 67 10.41 4.71 -9.28
CA ALA A 67 10.97 5.85 -10.00
C ALA A 67 9.86 6.81 -10.45
N ILE A 68 10.09 8.11 -10.27
CA ILE A 68 9.25 9.19 -10.80
C ILE A 68 9.97 9.78 -12.00
N ILE A 69 9.34 9.68 -13.16
CA ILE A 69 9.85 10.19 -14.43
C ILE A 69 8.99 11.36 -14.88
N LEU A 70 9.63 12.50 -15.08
CA LEU A 70 9.03 13.68 -15.68
C LEU A 70 9.40 13.76 -17.15
N SER A 71 8.42 13.92 -18.03
CA SER A 71 8.63 14.16 -19.44
C SER A 71 8.10 15.53 -19.83
N LYS A 72 8.96 16.36 -20.42
CA LYS A 72 8.60 17.62 -21.06
C LYS A 72 8.62 17.42 -22.56
N LYS A 73 7.44 17.46 -23.17
CA LYS A 73 7.27 17.37 -24.62
C LYS A 73 7.13 18.77 -25.20
N SER A 74 8.05 19.11 -26.09
CA SER A 74 7.98 20.33 -26.91
C SER A 74 7.40 19.97 -28.27
N SER A 75 6.36 20.70 -28.69
CA SER A 75 5.74 20.59 -30.00
C SER A 75 5.66 21.97 -30.63
N HIS A 76 5.70 22.05 -31.96
CA HIS A 76 5.62 23.32 -32.68
C HIS A 76 4.21 23.92 -32.69
N HIS A 77 3.15 23.11 -32.50
CA HIS A 77 1.76 23.55 -32.62
C HIS A 77 1.10 23.92 -31.29
N HIS A 78 1.63 23.43 -30.17
CA HIS A 78 1.09 23.64 -28.82
C HIS A 78 2.23 23.94 -27.85
N GLY A 79 1.93 24.66 -26.77
CA GLY A 79 2.89 24.92 -25.70
C GLY A 79 3.50 23.64 -25.13
N PRO A 80 4.65 23.73 -24.45
CA PRO A 80 5.31 22.56 -23.88
C PRO A 80 4.38 21.86 -22.89
N THR A 81 4.17 20.56 -23.07
CA THR A 81 3.34 19.75 -22.17
C THR A 81 4.23 18.97 -21.23
N ILE A 82 3.89 19.00 -19.94
CA ILE A 82 4.59 18.26 -18.89
C ILE A 82 3.75 17.03 -18.53
N THR A 83 4.42 15.90 -18.32
CA THR A 83 3.79 14.65 -17.88
C THR A 83 4.66 14.03 -16.81
N ALA A 84 4.11 13.80 -15.63
CA ALA A 84 4.77 13.04 -14.58
C ALA A 84 4.22 11.61 -14.59
N LYS A 85 5.09 10.62 -14.43
CA LYS A 85 4.71 9.21 -14.29
C LYS A 85 5.45 8.59 -13.14
N LEU A 86 4.70 7.92 -12.30
CA LEU A 86 5.23 7.08 -11.25
C LEU A 86 5.30 5.63 -11.73
N TYR A 87 6.46 5.02 -11.55
CA TYR A 87 6.73 3.62 -11.85
C TYR A 87 7.11 2.89 -10.58
N GLY A 88 6.55 1.71 -10.37
CA GLY A 88 6.95 0.76 -9.34
C GLY A 88 7.65 -0.44 -9.96
N ARG A 89 8.54 -1.08 -9.19
CA ARG A 89 9.03 -2.43 -9.52
C ARG A 89 7.93 -3.47 -9.35
N GLU A 90 7.01 -3.24 -8.41
CA GLU A 90 5.80 -4.02 -8.23
C GLU A 90 4.55 -3.26 -8.72
N PRO A 91 3.47 -3.97 -9.10
CA PRO A 91 2.25 -3.34 -9.59
C PRO A 91 1.49 -2.52 -8.53
N GLN A 92 1.72 -2.81 -7.25
CA GLN A 92 1.12 -2.11 -6.12
C GLN A 92 2.22 -1.27 -5.45
N LEU A 93 1.90 0.00 -5.21
CA LEU A 93 2.79 0.93 -4.51
C LEU A 93 2.10 1.41 -3.24
N ARG A 94 2.89 1.78 -2.23
CA ARG A 94 2.39 2.35 -0.97
C ARG A 94 1.66 3.68 -1.21
N GLU A 95 0.56 3.92 -0.49
CA GLU A 95 -0.24 5.13 -0.66
C GLU A 95 0.56 6.41 -0.37
N SER A 96 1.47 6.38 0.62
CA SER A 96 2.37 7.51 0.90
C SER A 96 3.21 7.93 -0.31
N LEU A 97 3.62 6.99 -1.15
CA LEU A 97 4.39 7.27 -2.36
C LEU A 97 3.48 7.78 -3.50
N LEU A 98 2.21 7.39 -3.50
CA LEU A 98 1.19 7.99 -4.35
C LEU A 98 0.91 9.44 -3.91
N GLU A 99 0.87 9.73 -2.61
CA GLU A 99 0.74 11.08 -2.06
C GLU A 99 1.96 11.95 -2.39
N ASP A 100 3.17 11.44 -2.17
CA ASP A 100 4.43 12.11 -2.54
C ASP A 100 4.42 12.48 -4.04
N PHE A 101 3.96 11.56 -4.90
CA PHE A 101 3.80 11.80 -6.33
C PHE A 101 2.75 12.88 -6.64
N ARG A 102 1.60 12.88 -5.93
CA ARG A 102 0.56 13.92 -6.09
C ARG A 102 1.08 15.29 -5.69
N GLU A 103 1.82 15.39 -4.60
CA GLU A 103 2.45 16.65 -4.16
C GLU A 103 3.47 17.15 -5.16
N LEU A 104 4.35 16.27 -5.64
CA LEU A 104 5.34 16.59 -6.67
C LEU A 104 4.67 17.06 -7.97
N ALA A 105 3.64 16.35 -8.43
CA ALA A 105 2.89 16.71 -9.63
C ALA A 105 2.21 18.08 -9.50
N ARG A 106 1.59 18.36 -8.34
CA ARG A 106 1.01 19.68 -8.03
C ARG A 106 2.06 20.79 -8.00
N GLY A 107 3.22 20.54 -7.40
CA GLY A 107 4.35 21.48 -7.39
C GLY A 107 4.88 21.82 -8.79
N MET A 108 4.62 20.96 -9.77
CA MET A 108 5.01 21.16 -11.18
C MET A 108 3.89 21.76 -12.03
N GLY A 109 2.77 22.16 -11.42
CA GLY A 109 1.64 22.78 -12.10
C GLY A 109 0.69 21.80 -12.81
N ILE A 110 0.74 20.51 -12.49
CA ILE A 110 -0.25 19.53 -12.95
C ILE A 110 -1.48 19.62 -12.02
N PRO A 111 -2.68 19.93 -12.55
CA PRO A 111 -3.87 20.08 -11.72
C PRO A 111 -4.33 18.71 -11.18
N GLU A 112 -5.00 18.72 -10.03
CA GLU A 112 -5.36 17.51 -9.28
C GLU A 112 -6.29 16.57 -10.05
N ASP A 113 -7.20 17.13 -10.84
CA ASP A 113 -8.13 16.40 -11.72
C ASP A 113 -7.43 15.69 -12.90
N SER A 114 -6.19 16.07 -13.20
CA SER A 114 -5.35 15.46 -14.22
C SER A 114 -4.38 14.42 -13.65
N ILE A 115 -4.44 14.15 -12.34
CA ILE A 115 -3.63 13.12 -11.67
C ILE A 115 -4.51 11.90 -11.42
N PHE A 116 -4.24 10.81 -12.14
CA PHE A 116 -5.03 9.58 -12.07
C PHE A 116 -4.17 8.37 -11.75
N THR A 117 -4.72 7.47 -10.92
CA THR A 117 -4.14 6.16 -10.64
C THR A 117 -4.70 5.16 -11.65
N MET A 118 -3.81 4.44 -12.34
CA MET A 118 -4.23 3.43 -13.31
C MET A 118 -4.65 2.15 -12.60
N ALA A 119 -5.84 1.64 -12.90
CA ALA A 119 -6.26 0.32 -12.41
C ALA A 119 -5.32 -0.79 -12.91
N ASN A 120 -4.99 -1.71 -12.00
CA ASN A 120 -4.24 -2.90 -12.34
C ASN A 120 -5.14 -3.90 -13.06
N ARG A 121 -4.92 -4.09 -14.36
CA ARG A 121 -5.62 -5.06 -15.21
C ARG A 121 -4.70 -6.22 -15.63
N GLY A 122 -3.64 -6.45 -14.86
CA GLY A 122 -2.55 -7.34 -15.23
C GLY A 122 -1.65 -6.77 -16.31
N GLU A 123 -0.51 -7.41 -16.49
CA GLU A 123 0.34 -7.25 -17.67
C GLU A 123 -0.32 -7.96 -18.85
N CYS A 124 -0.10 -7.44 -20.05
CA CYS A 124 -0.61 -8.04 -21.28
C CYS A 124 0.54 -8.41 -22.18
N VAL A 125 0.36 -9.50 -22.92
CA VAL A 125 1.30 -9.91 -23.95
C VAL A 125 0.83 -9.35 -25.29
N PRO A 126 1.71 -8.69 -26.07
CA PRO A 126 1.35 -8.15 -27.37
C PRO A 126 0.75 -9.26 -28.27
N GLY A 127 -0.51 -9.08 -28.70
CA GLY A 127 -1.26 -10.06 -29.48
C GLY A 127 -2.48 -10.67 -28.78
N GLU A 128 -2.64 -10.49 -27.47
CA GLU A 128 -3.84 -10.91 -26.73
C GLU A 128 -5.04 -9.99 -27.00
N GLN A 129 -6.24 -10.58 -27.16
CA GLN A 129 -7.53 -9.91 -27.22
C GLN A 129 -8.36 -10.25 -25.98
N GLU A 130 -9.04 -9.26 -25.41
CA GLU A 130 -9.94 -9.46 -24.27
C GLU A 130 -11.07 -10.45 -24.66
N PRO A 131 -11.36 -11.49 -23.86
CA PRO A 131 -12.36 -12.49 -24.23
C PRO A 131 -13.75 -11.85 -24.33
N GLU A 132 -14.49 -12.16 -25.42
CA GLU A 132 -15.86 -11.69 -25.57
C GLU A 132 -16.75 -12.15 -24.40
N PRO A 133 -17.65 -11.28 -23.89
CA PRO A 133 -18.54 -11.64 -22.80
C PRO A 133 -19.54 -12.70 -23.26
N THR A 134 -19.28 -13.95 -22.90
CA THR A 134 -20.23 -15.04 -23.09
C THR A 134 -21.38 -14.89 -22.10
N ALA A 135 -22.59 -14.63 -22.61
CA ALA A 135 -23.80 -14.60 -21.80
C ALA A 135 -24.01 -15.97 -21.13
N PRO A 136 -24.38 -16.03 -19.84
CA PRO A 136 -24.55 -17.29 -19.16
C PRO A 136 -25.79 -18.03 -19.69
N PRO A 137 -25.74 -19.37 -19.82
CA PRO A 137 -26.93 -20.13 -20.18
C PRO A 137 -27.92 -20.14 -19.01
N ARG A 138 -29.22 -20.02 -19.31
CA ARG A 138 -30.31 -20.15 -18.33
C ARG A 138 -30.32 -21.56 -17.75
N ALA A 139 -29.95 -21.70 -16.48
CA ALA A 139 -30.09 -22.95 -15.74
C ALA A 139 -31.53 -23.16 -15.26
N ARG A 140 -32.03 -24.40 -15.42
CA ARG A 140 -33.33 -24.85 -14.88
C ARG A 140 -33.25 -25.04 -13.36
N ARG A 141 -34.38 -24.77 -12.69
CA ARG A 141 -34.61 -24.93 -11.25
C ARG A 141 -34.36 -26.37 -10.79
N ALA A 142 -33.54 -26.55 -9.76
CA ALA A 142 -33.43 -27.79 -9.00
C ALA A 142 -33.26 -27.49 -7.49
N VAL A 143 -33.73 -28.44 -6.69
CA VAL A 143 -34.16 -28.37 -5.29
C VAL A 143 -32.97 -28.51 -4.31
N LEU A 144 -32.99 -27.74 -3.21
CA LEU A 144 -32.14 -27.88 -2.01
C LEU A 144 -32.52 -29.13 -1.21
N PRO A 145 -31.56 -29.92 -0.68
CA PRO A 145 -30.98 -29.67 0.65
C PRO A 145 -29.46 -30.03 0.70
N GLN A 146 -28.63 -29.75 1.72
CA GLN A 146 -28.78 -29.44 3.14
C GLN A 146 -27.49 -28.70 3.59
N GLU A 147 -27.58 -27.76 4.53
CA GLU A 147 -26.46 -26.94 4.99
C GLU A 147 -25.45 -27.76 5.82
N GLN A 148 -24.17 -27.77 5.41
CA GLN A 148 -23.03 -28.02 6.30
C GLN A 148 -21.77 -27.29 5.80
N GLU A 149 -21.32 -26.39 6.69
CA GLU A 149 -19.95 -25.89 6.92
C GLU A 149 -19.14 -25.38 5.73
N GLY A 150 -19.20 -24.06 5.53
CA GLY A 150 -18.27 -23.32 4.70
C GLY A 150 -16.93 -23.07 5.40
N SER A 151 -15.84 -23.51 4.76
CA SER A 151 -14.47 -23.11 5.08
C SER A 151 -13.96 -22.21 3.95
N GLY A 152 -13.88 -20.91 4.23
CA GLY A 152 -13.35 -19.89 3.34
C GLY A 152 -11.91 -19.54 3.73
N ALA A 153 -10.95 -19.89 2.87
CA ALA A 153 -9.57 -19.44 2.97
C ALA A 153 -9.20 -18.72 1.66
N GLY A 154 -9.29 -17.38 1.66
CA GLY A 154 -8.92 -16.57 0.50
C GLY A 154 -9.07 -15.04 0.63
N GLN A 155 -9.14 -14.48 1.84
CA GLN A 155 -9.65 -13.11 2.08
C GLN A 155 -8.68 -12.13 2.78
N LEU A 156 -7.42 -12.50 3.02
CA LEU A 156 -6.59 -11.78 4.01
C LEU A 156 -6.00 -10.44 3.56
N LEU A 157 -5.77 -10.19 2.27
CA LEU A 157 -5.06 -8.97 1.83
C LEU A 157 -5.97 -7.77 1.53
N SER A 158 -7.25 -7.98 1.18
CA SER A 158 -8.20 -6.88 0.90
C SER A 158 -8.89 -6.34 2.16
N GLU A 159 -8.89 -7.11 3.25
CA GLU A 159 -9.45 -6.68 4.54
C GLU A 159 -8.50 -5.81 5.35
N LEU A 160 -7.18 -6.02 5.24
CA LEU A 160 -6.18 -5.26 6.01
C LEU A 160 -6.12 -3.80 5.58
N SER A 161 -6.07 -3.53 4.27
CA SER A 161 -6.04 -2.16 3.73
C SER A 161 -7.36 -1.39 3.95
N ARG A 162 -8.53 -2.06 3.92
CA ARG A 162 -9.81 -1.43 4.30
C ARG A 162 -9.92 -1.14 5.80
N LYS A 163 -9.27 -1.95 6.61
CA LYS A 163 -9.28 -1.82 8.07
C LYS A 163 -8.35 -0.70 8.55
N GLU A 164 -7.22 -0.45 7.90
CA GLU A 164 -6.29 0.65 8.25
C GLU A 164 -6.93 2.05 8.09
N ASP A 165 -7.68 2.29 7.01
CA ASP A 165 -8.47 3.53 6.84
C ASP A 165 -9.58 3.65 7.91
N SER A 166 -10.10 2.50 8.35
CA SER A 166 -11.15 2.46 9.35
C SER A 166 -10.65 2.91 10.72
N CYS A 167 -9.37 2.70 11.03
CA CYS A 167 -8.77 3.08 12.32
C CYS A 167 -8.76 4.60 12.58
N GLN A 168 -8.93 5.42 11.54
CA GLN A 168 -9.01 6.87 11.65
C GLN A 168 -10.46 7.37 11.87
N LEU A 169 -11.45 6.53 11.63
CA LEU A 169 -12.86 6.87 11.83
C LEU A 169 -13.20 6.87 13.32
N GLY A 170 -14.21 7.64 13.74
CA GLY A 170 -14.82 7.45 15.07
C GLY A 170 -15.60 6.14 15.15
N HIS A 171 -15.99 5.68 16.34
CA HIS A 171 -16.92 4.55 16.46
C HIS A 171 -18.32 4.92 15.98
N ALA A 172 -19.02 3.96 15.36
CA ALA A 172 -20.40 4.14 14.91
C ALA A 172 -21.34 3.13 15.58
N VAL A 173 -22.26 3.62 16.42
CA VAL A 173 -23.29 2.82 17.11
C VAL A 173 -24.29 2.24 16.10
N GLY A 174 -24.66 3.01 15.07
CA GLY A 174 -25.70 2.64 14.12
C GLY A 174 -27.12 2.80 14.67
N PRO A 175 -28.16 2.66 13.83
CA PRO A 175 -29.55 2.95 14.20
C PRO A 175 -30.28 1.77 14.87
N CYS A 176 -29.71 0.57 14.85
CA CYS A 176 -30.31 -0.59 15.51
C CYS A 176 -30.17 -0.52 17.04
N LEU A 177 -31.08 -1.19 17.75
CA LEU A 177 -31.22 -1.12 19.22
C LEU A 177 -30.56 -2.31 19.96
N GLY A 178 -29.69 -3.07 19.29
CA GLY A 178 -28.88 -4.09 19.94
C GLY A 178 -27.84 -3.47 20.86
N MET A 179 -27.45 -4.18 21.92
CA MET A 179 -26.40 -3.74 22.84
C MET A 179 -25.21 -4.69 22.78
N PHE A 180 -24.39 -4.56 21.75
CA PHE A 180 -23.21 -5.39 21.58
C PHE A 180 -21.95 -4.63 22.01
N ARG A 181 -21.26 -5.13 23.04
CA ARG A 181 -19.96 -4.56 23.43
C ARG A 181 -18.92 -4.85 22.36
N ARG A 182 -18.38 -3.80 21.76
CA ARG A 182 -17.36 -3.85 20.70
C ARG A 182 -16.17 -2.97 21.08
N TYR A 183 -15.07 -3.12 20.36
CA TYR A 183 -13.87 -2.30 20.49
C TYR A 183 -13.73 -1.38 19.29
N PHE A 184 -13.21 -0.17 19.51
CA PHE A 184 -12.78 0.74 18.46
C PHE A 184 -11.41 1.30 18.82
N TYR A 185 -10.60 1.60 17.81
CA TYR A 185 -9.32 2.25 17.99
C TYR A 185 -9.52 3.75 18.15
N ASN A 186 -9.05 4.31 19.27
CA ASN A 186 -9.01 5.73 19.49
C ASN A 186 -7.59 6.23 19.22
N GLY A 187 -7.40 6.91 18.09
CA GLY A 187 -6.08 7.45 17.71
C GLY A 187 -5.55 8.54 18.65
N SER A 188 -6.42 9.20 19.44
CA SER A 188 -6.01 10.23 20.40
C SER A 188 -5.40 9.63 21.67
N SER A 189 -5.99 8.55 22.19
CA SER A 189 -5.46 7.80 23.34
C SER A 189 -4.49 6.69 22.91
N MET A 190 -4.39 6.43 21.61
CA MET A 190 -3.67 5.31 21.00
C MET A 190 -4.02 3.97 21.66
N ALA A 191 -5.30 3.77 21.97
CA ALA A 191 -5.82 2.62 22.69
C ALA A 191 -7.09 2.07 22.04
N CYS A 192 -7.36 0.79 22.28
CA CYS A 192 -8.62 0.16 21.88
C CYS A 192 -9.62 0.24 23.03
N GLU A 193 -10.65 1.06 22.84
CA GLU A 193 -11.67 1.35 23.85
C GLU A 193 -12.98 0.63 23.50
N THR A 194 -13.86 0.42 24.49
CA THR A 194 -15.13 -0.27 24.26
C THR A 194 -16.28 0.70 24.03
N PHE A 195 -17.18 0.35 23.12
CA PHE A 195 -18.43 1.06 22.87
C PHE A 195 -19.60 0.07 22.69
N GLU A 196 -20.83 0.58 22.80
CA GLU A 196 -22.05 -0.20 22.56
C GLU A 196 -22.46 -0.07 21.08
N TYR A 197 -22.36 -1.15 20.33
CA TYR A 197 -22.79 -1.22 18.94
C TYR A 197 -24.24 -1.70 18.84
N GLY A 198 -25.04 -0.93 18.09
CA GLY A 198 -26.46 -1.16 17.81
C GLY A 198 -26.78 -2.45 17.06
N GLY A 199 -25.78 -3.06 16.42
CA GLY A 199 -25.92 -4.32 15.68
C GLY A 199 -26.11 -4.16 14.16
N CYS A 200 -26.27 -2.94 13.64
CA CYS A 200 -26.32 -2.68 12.20
C CYS A 200 -25.72 -1.33 11.80
N LEU A 201 -25.33 -1.19 10.53
CA LEU A 201 -24.90 0.06 9.88
C LEU A 201 -23.84 0.86 10.67
N GLY A 202 -22.87 0.14 11.27
CA GLY A 202 -21.65 0.74 11.80
C GLY A 202 -20.63 1.08 10.71
N ASN A 203 -19.39 1.37 11.13
CA ASN A 203 -18.24 1.52 10.24
C ASN A 203 -17.16 0.47 10.58
N GLY A 204 -16.03 0.50 9.88
CA GLY A 204 -14.96 -0.47 10.05
C GLY A 204 -14.16 -0.33 11.35
N ASN A 205 -14.31 0.77 12.12
CA ASN A 205 -13.69 0.92 13.44
C ASN A 205 -14.51 0.19 14.51
N ASN A 206 -14.71 -1.11 14.31
CA ASN A 206 -15.60 -1.95 15.10
C ASN A 206 -15.06 -3.39 15.13
N PHE A 207 -14.44 -3.74 16.24
CA PHE A 207 -13.73 -5.00 16.45
C PHE A 207 -14.37 -5.81 17.56
N VAL A 208 -14.27 -7.13 17.47
CA VAL A 208 -14.85 -8.04 18.49
C VAL A 208 -13.97 -8.12 19.73
N SER A 209 -12.65 -7.95 19.57
CA SER A 209 -11.68 -8.04 20.66
C SER A 209 -10.65 -6.91 20.64
N GLU A 210 -10.09 -6.60 21.82
CA GLU A 210 -8.98 -5.66 21.95
C GLU A 210 -7.76 -6.10 21.10
N LYS A 211 -7.53 -7.42 21.03
CA LYS A 211 -6.45 -8.00 20.21
C LYS A 211 -6.59 -7.67 18.74
N GLU A 212 -7.76 -7.94 18.17
CA GLU A 212 -8.02 -7.67 16.76
C GLU A 212 -7.88 -6.17 16.47
N CYS A 213 -8.44 -5.32 17.33
CA CYS A 213 -8.34 -3.87 17.20
C CYS A 213 -6.87 -3.40 17.22
N LEU A 214 -6.05 -3.86 18.17
CA LEU A 214 -4.66 -3.45 18.28
C LEU A 214 -3.81 -3.97 17.12
N GLN A 215 -3.96 -5.24 16.71
CA GLN A 215 -3.21 -5.79 15.60
C GLN A 215 -3.57 -5.14 14.26
N THR A 216 -4.77 -4.57 14.16
CA THR A 216 -5.26 -3.90 12.97
C THR A 216 -4.83 -2.42 12.92
N CYS A 217 -4.94 -1.70 14.05
CA CYS A 217 -4.88 -0.24 14.05
C CYS A 217 -3.68 0.38 14.76
N ARG A 218 -2.90 -0.40 15.50
CA ARG A 218 -1.75 0.13 16.24
C ARG A 218 -0.71 0.68 15.29
N THR A 219 -0.10 1.80 15.68
CA THR A 219 1.00 2.44 14.94
C THR A 219 2.30 2.37 15.74
N VAL A 220 3.43 2.66 15.10
CA VAL A 220 4.75 2.75 15.75
C VAL A 220 4.80 3.81 16.86
N ALA A 221 3.88 4.77 16.87
CA ALA A 221 3.76 5.74 17.97
C ALA A 221 3.45 5.05 19.31
N ALA A 222 2.84 3.87 19.28
CA ALA A 222 2.58 3.06 20.48
C ALA A 222 3.86 2.68 21.23
N CYS A 223 5.00 2.56 20.54
CA CYS A 223 6.29 2.24 21.16
C CYS A 223 6.74 3.31 22.17
N ASN A 224 6.21 4.53 22.08
CA ASN A 224 6.51 5.63 23.01
C ASN A 224 5.56 5.72 24.21
N LEU A 225 4.51 4.86 24.27
CA LEU A 225 3.54 4.88 25.36
C LEU A 225 4.05 4.11 26.58
N PRO A 226 3.58 4.44 27.80
CA PRO A 226 3.95 3.69 29.00
C PRO A 226 3.39 2.26 28.97
N ILE A 227 4.05 1.34 29.67
CA ILE A 227 3.53 -0.02 29.92
C ILE A 227 2.38 0.08 30.94
N VAL A 228 1.17 -0.29 30.53
CA VAL A 228 -0.04 -0.15 31.36
C VAL A 228 -0.66 -1.52 31.69
N PRO A 229 -0.50 -2.02 32.94
CA PRO A 229 -1.18 -3.23 33.40
C PRO A 229 -2.71 -3.11 33.41
N GLY A 230 -3.23 -1.90 33.64
CA GLY A 230 -4.66 -1.67 33.82
C GLY A 230 -5.18 -2.10 35.21
N PRO A 231 -6.41 -1.71 35.59
CA PRO A 231 -6.94 -1.93 36.93
C PRO A 231 -7.64 -3.28 37.12
N CYS A 232 -7.93 -4.01 36.03
CA CYS A 232 -8.55 -5.32 36.12
C CYS A 232 -7.59 -6.38 36.69
N ARG A 233 -8.14 -7.43 37.29
CA ARG A 233 -7.38 -8.49 37.98
C ARG A 233 -7.23 -9.78 37.15
N GLY A 234 -7.34 -9.67 35.84
CA GLY A 234 -6.94 -10.73 34.92
C GLY A 234 -5.43 -10.92 34.95
N TYR A 235 -4.98 -12.07 34.47
CA TYR A 235 -3.55 -12.36 34.32
C TYR A 235 -3.29 -12.83 32.91
N SER A 236 -2.73 -11.96 32.09
CA SER A 236 -2.27 -12.29 30.75
C SER A 236 -0.86 -11.76 30.57
N GLN A 237 0.11 -12.65 30.41
CA GLN A 237 1.46 -12.27 30.04
C GLN A 237 1.46 -11.84 28.57
N LEU A 238 1.80 -10.56 28.36
CA LEU A 238 1.91 -9.95 27.04
C LEU A 238 3.23 -9.22 26.94
N TRP A 239 3.60 -8.82 25.73
CA TRP A 239 4.82 -8.08 25.45
C TRP A 239 4.53 -6.57 25.38
N ALA A 240 5.47 -5.75 25.81
CA ALA A 240 5.46 -4.31 25.65
C ALA A 240 6.88 -3.82 25.36
N PHE A 241 7.01 -2.68 24.70
CA PHE A 241 8.30 -2.06 24.48
C PHE A 241 8.66 -1.17 25.66
N ASP A 242 9.81 -1.44 26.27
CA ASP A 242 10.40 -0.56 27.28
C ASP A 242 11.32 0.44 26.57
N ALA A 243 10.84 1.67 26.40
CA ALA A 243 11.60 2.74 25.73
C ALA A 243 12.84 3.19 26.51
N VAL A 244 12.92 2.93 27.82
CA VAL A 244 14.10 3.24 28.64
C VAL A 244 15.20 2.20 28.40
N GLN A 245 14.81 0.92 28.33
CA GLN A 245 15.74 -0.19 28.07
C GLN A 245 15.98 -0.45 26.59
N GLY A 246 15.19 0.14 25.70
CA GLY A 246 15.26 -0.06 24.26
C GLY A 246 14.92 -1.49 23.82
N LYS A 247 14.08 -2.22 24.58
CA LYS A 247 13.80 -3.64 24.30
C LYS A 247 12.36 -4.04 24.60
N CYS A 248 11.93 -5.11 23.94
CA CYS A 248 10.66 -5.77 24.22
C CYS A 248 10.74 -6.60 25.51
N VAL A 249 9.82 -6.35 26.44
CA VAL A 249 9.74 -7.00 27.76
C VAL A 249 8.37 -7.63 27.97
N LEU A 250 8.32 -8.70 28.77
CA LEU A 250 7.07 -9.29 29.23
C LEU A 250 6.49 -8.47 30.39
N PHE A 251 5.18 -8.28 30.39
CA PHE A 251 4.44 -7.68 31.51
C PHE A 251 3.10 -8.39 31.74
N ASN A 252 2.56 -8.23 32.94
CA ASN A 252 1.26 -8.79 33.31
C ASN A 252 0.16 -7.77 33.01
N TYR A 253 -0.66 -8.04 32.00
CA TYR A 253 -1.84 -7.26 31.70
C TYR A 253 -3.05 -7.76 32.49
N GLY A 254 -3.73 -6.81 33.15
CA GLY A 254 -4.90 -7.00 33.99
C GLY A 254 -6.19 -7.32 33.22
N GLY A 255 -6.20 -7.14 31.89
CA GLY A 255 -7.33 -7.51 31.02
C GLY A 255 -8.30 -6.38 30.68
N CYS A 256 -8.05 -5.14 31.13
CA CYS A 256 -8.83 -3.98 30.69
C CYS A 256 -8.04 -2.67 30.77
N GLN A 257 -8.50 -1.65 30.03
CA GLN A 257 -7.98 -0.27 30.08
C GLN A 257 -6.45 -0.18 29.91
N GLY A 258 -5.90 -0.99 29.00
CA GLY A 258 -4.53 -0.80 28.52
C GLY A 258 -4.45 0.23 27.40
N ASN A 259 -3.26 0.37 26.82
CA ASN A 259 -3.01 1.21 25.65
C ASN A 259 -2.38 0.39 24.51
N GLY A 260 -1.95 1.09 23.46
CA GLY A 260 -1.33 0.48 22.28
C GLY A 260 0.05 -0.16 22.52
N ASN A 261 0.77 0.15 23.60
CA ASN A 261 2.06 -0.49 23.90
C ASN A 261 1.85 -1.88 24.51
N LYS A 262 1.29 -2.76 23.69
CA LYS A 262 0.91 -4.12 24.05
C LYS A 262 0.92 -4.97 22.79
N PHE A 263 1.67 -6.05 22.83
CA PHE A 263 1.93 -6.97 21.73
C PHE A 263 1.66 -8.40 22.21
N TYR A 264 1.17 -9.24 21.30
CA TYR A 264 0.78 -10.62 21.60
C TYR A 264 1.93 -11.61 21.36
N SER A 265 3.06 -11.14 20.84
CA SER A 265 4.32 -11.89 20.74
C SER A 265 5.54 -10.97 20.81
N GLU A 266 6.69 -11.54 21.15
CA GLU A 266 7.98 -10.82 21.13
C GLU A 266 8.32 -10.33 19.73
N LYS A 267 8.09 -11.18 18.73
CA LYS A 267 8.33 -10.88 17.31
C LYS A 267 7.51 -9.67 16.88
N GLU A 268 6.22 -9.64 17.21
CA GLU A 268 5.34 -8.50 16.90
C GLU A 268 5.84 -7.21 17.56
N CYS A 269 6.31 -7.26 18.81
CA CYS A 269 6.91 -6.09 19.47
C CYS A 269 8.18 -5.62 18.75
N LYS A 270 9.06 -6.55 18.37
CA LYS A 270 10.31 -6.25 17.66
C LYS A 270 10.07 -5.71 16.26
N GLU A 271 9.04 -6.17 15.55
CA GLU A 271 8.68 -5.65 14.23
C GLU A 271 8.18 -4.21 14.28
N TYR A 272 7.43 -3.85 15.33
CA TYR A 272 6.89 -2.50 15.49
C TYR A 272 7.90 -1.51 16.09
N CYS A 273 8.69 -1.95 17.07
CA CYS A 273 9.51 -1.08 17.91
C CYS A 273 11.02 -1.37 17.83
N GLY A 274 11.43 -2.42 17.10
CA GLY A 274 12.82 -2.83 16.99
C GLY A 274 13.68 -1.74 16.36
N VAL A 275 14.63 -1.23 17.15
CA VAL A 275 15.71 -0.35 16.70
C VAL A 275 16.63 -1.09 15.72
N PRO A 276 17.17 -0.42 14.68
CA PRO A 276 18.24 -0.98 13.87
C PRO A 276 19.53 -1.00 14.69
N GLY A 277 19.89 -2.18 15.20
CA GLY A 277 21.17 -2.39 15.88
C GLY A 277 21.10 -3.52 16.89
N ASP A 278 21.21 -4.77 16.40
CA ASP A 278 21.84 -5.91 17.09
C ASP A 278 21.75 -7.23 16.28
N GLY A 279 21.65 -7.19 14.95
CA GLY A 279 21.44 -8.39 14.12
C GLY A 279 22.66 -8.85 13.31
N ASP A 280 23.70 -8.03 13.25
CA ASP A 280 24.80 -8.12 12.29
C ASP A 280 26.16 -8.50 12.94
N GLU A 281 26.20 -8.69 14.26
CA GLU A 281 27.37 -9.21 14.99
C GLU A 281 27.45 -10.74 15.05
N GLU A 282 26.35 -11.48 14.77
CA GLU A 282 26.34 -12.95 14.89
C GLU A 282 26.72 -13.68 13.58
N LEU A 283 26.67 -13.00 12.43
CA LEU A 283 27.12 -13.56 11.14
C LEU A 283 28.62 -13.33 10.86
N LEU A 284 29.30 -12.50 11.64
CA LEU A 284 30.74 -12.24 11.51
C LEU A 284 31.63 -13.15 12.37
N ARG A 285 31.05 -14.10 13.13
CA ARG A 285 31.81 -15.04 13.97
C ARG A 285 32.03 -16.44 13.37
N PHE A 286 31.58 -16.69 12.14
CA PHE A 286 31.84 -17.95 11.42
C PHE A 286 32.83 -17.80 10.26
N SER A 287 33.61 -16.72 10.24
CA SER A 287 34.70 -16.51 9.28
C SER A 287 35.95 -16.00 9.99
N ASN A 288 36.54 -16.86 10.82
CA ASN A 288 37.96 -16.85 11.16
C ASN A 288 38.37 -18.24 11.67
#